data_AF-A0A372QGQ6-F1
#
_entry.id   AF-A0A372QGQ6-F1
#
_cell.length_a   1.000
_cell.length_b   1.000
_cell.length_c   1.000
_cell.angle_alpha   90.00
_cell.angle_beta   90.00
_cell.angle_gamma   90.00
#
_symmetry.space_group_name_H-M   'P 1'
#
loop_
_entity.id
_entity.type
_entity.pdbx_description
1 polymer ?
#
loop_
_entity_poly.entity_id
_entity_poly.type
_entity_poly.pdbx_seq_one_letter_code
_entity_poly.pdbx_strand_id
1 'polypeptide(L)'
;MAKNLHKLLLYFDNLPTIPPTMNPNNIDVKLYIKKLLEKLRTLTKEEFEAEIENQNNKDFLKVNYSEEKEEKVVIDFQNELNFPEIISETNLLKLDSDFDIIKENTIKTLVIHLIKVYDKILEKHIETEIRRRRKFRGYINFLMIYQKIEVYCNLYKTRARGETIKNQMNKKIIEYSSSSKFKTQDISIFIKTGKRIEKLISLSNREWGIIDAFPNLDINFFKSTTSNAAYEVWLKLIETGFIMTKEEGQTIYNYKKIEENHLREYKLQTIYKSI
;
A
#
# COMPACT_ATOMS: atom_id res chain seq x y z
N MET A 1 -12.91 -3.20 -10.33
CA MET A 1 -11.81 -3.51 -9.40
C MET A 1 -11.69 -5.02 -9.16
N ALA A 2 -12.67 -5.70 -8.54
CA ALA A 2 -12.60 -7.14 -8.21
C ALA A 2 -12.18 -8.05 -9.38
N LYS A 3 -12.81 -7.91 -10.56
CA LYS A 3 -12.44 -8.68 -11.76
C LYS A 3 -10.99 -8.49 -12.21
N ASN A 4 -10.41 -7.30 -12.00
CA ASN A 4 -9.01 -7.06 -12.36
C ASN A 4 -8.06 -7.67 -11.32
N LEU A 5 -8.44 -7.66 -10.03
CA LEU A 5 -7.71 -8.37 -8.98
C LEU A 5 -7.76 -9.89 -9.18
N HIS A 6 -8.90 -10.44 -9.64
CA HIS A 6 -8.99 -11.84 -10.04
C HIS A 6 -8.01 -12.16 -11.18
N LYS A 7 -8.00 -11.33 -12.24
CA LYS A 7 -7.03 -11.49 -13.33
C LYS A 7 -5.58 -11.39 -12.87
N LEU A 8 -5.28 -10.50 -11.91
CA LEU A 8 -3.96 -10.43 -11.31
C LEU A 8 -3.60 -11.74 -10.62
N LEU A 9 -4.52 -12.31 -9.83
CA LEU A 9 -4.29 -13.56 -9.13
C LEU A 9 -3.98 -14.73 -10.07
N LEU A 10 -4.61 -14.78 -11.25
CA LEU A 10 -4.35 -15.83 -12.24
C LEU A 10 -2.90 -15.83 -12.78
N TYR A 11 -2.23 -14.68 -12.74
CA TYR A 11 -0.86 -14.51 -13.25
C TYR A 11 0.06 -13.93 -12.16
N PHE A 12 -0.23 -14.24 -10.90
CA PHE A 12 0.43 -13.62 -9.76
C PHE A 12 1.92 -13.97 -9.69
N ASP A 13 2.28 -15.20 -10.06
CA ASP A 13 3.66 -15.69 -10.05
C ASP A 13 4.57 -14.93 -11.03
N ASN A 14 3.98 -14.32 -12.07
CA ASN A 14 4.70 -13.48 -13.04
C ASN A 14 4.88 -12.03 -12.54
N LEU A 15 4.35 -11.68 -11.37
CA LEU A 15 4.46 -10.34 -10.81
C LEU A 15 5.87 -10.12 -10.22
N PRO A 16 6.53 -8.99 -10.55
CA PRO A 16 7.77 -8.60 -9.91
C PRO A 16 7.67 -8.60 -8.38
N THR A 17 8.76 -8.98 -7.71
CA THR A 17 8.81 -9.07 -6.24
C THR A 17 8.41 -7.74 -5.60
N ILE A 18 8.87 -6.64 -6.19
CA ILE A 18 8.38 -5.29 -5.89
C ILE A 18 7.61 -4.81 -7.12
N PRO A 19 6.27 -4.80 -7.08
CA PRO A 19 5.49 -4.36 -8.22
C PRO A 19 5.81 -2.91 -8.60
N PRO A 20 5.86 -2.58 -9.90
CA PRO A 20 6.02 -1.22 -10.34
C PRO A 20 4.84 -0.34 -9.93
N THR A 21 4.97 0.96 -10.15
CA THR A 21 3.83 1.88 -10.13
C THR A 21 3.65 2.54 -11.50
N MET A 22 2.52 3.21 -11.68
CA MET A 22 2.20 3.93 -12.90
C MET A 22 3.09 5.16 -13.08
N ASN A 23 3.47 5.47 -14.32
CA ASN A 23 3.95 6.80 -14.66
C ASN A 23 2.76 7.75 -14.94
N PRO A 24 2.45 8.70 -14.05
CA PRO A 24 1.28 9.56 -14.18
C PRO A 24 1.37 10.55 -15.34
N ASN A 25 2.57 10.78 -15.88
CA ASN A 25 2.76 11.67 -17.02
C ASN A 25 2.44 11.00 -18.36
N ASN A 26 2.42 9.66 -18.39
CA ASN A 26 2.28 8.90 -19.64
C ASN A 26 0.94 8.18 -19.75
N ILE A 27 0.42 7.66 -18.65
CA ILE A 27 -0.80 6.84 -18.65
C ILE A 27 -1.66 7.09 -17.42
N ASP A 28 -2.97 6.84 -17.58
CA ASP A 28 -3.92 6.84 -16.48
C ASP A 28 -4.02 5.46 -15.79
N VAL A 29 -4.70 5.44 -14.64
CA VAL A 29 -4.81 4.23 -13.80
C VAL A 29 -5.55 3.08 -14.51
N LYS A 30 -6.51 3.38 -15.37
CA LYS A 30 -7.27 2.34 -16.10
C LYS A 30 -6.36 1.68 -17.14
N LEU A 31 -5.60 2.48 -17.88
CA LEU A 31 -4.65 2.01 -18.88
C LEU A 31 -3.48 1.28 -18.24
N TYR A 32 -2.98 1.78 -17.11
CA TYR A 32 -1.96 1.09 -16.29
C TYR A 32 -2.39 -0.33 -15.93
N ILE A 33 -3.59 -0.50 -15.35
CA ILE A 33 -4.07 -1.84 -14.96
C ILE A 33 -4.21 -2.75 -16.18
N LYS A 34 -4.67 -2.22 -17.32
CA LYS A 34 -4.76 -3.00 -18.56
C LYS A 34 -3.39 -3.48 -19.01
N LYS A 35 -2.41 -2.58 -19.11
CA LYS A 35 -1.02 -2.88 -19.53
C LYS A 35 -0.35 -3.84 -18.54
N LEU A 36 -0.53 -3.63 -17.24
CA LEU A 36 0.00 -4.52 -16.20
C LEU A 36 -0.50 -5.96 -16.40
N LEU A 37 -1.83 -6.14 -16.51
CA LEU A 37 -2.41 -7.48 -16.69
C LEU A 37 -2.01 -8.12 -18.03
N GLU A 38 -1.78 -7.33 -19.06
CA GLU A 38 -1.27 -7.82 -20.34
C GLU A 38 0.17 -8.33 -20.20
N LYS A 39 1.04 -7.55 -19.55
CA LYS A 39 2.44 -7.92 -19.29
C LYS A 39 2.54 -9.20 -18.48
N LEU A 40 1.77 -9.31 -17.39
CA LEU A 40 1.75 -10.52 -16.55
C LEU A 40 1.28 -11.77 -17.30
N ARG A 41 0.43 -11.61 -18.32
CA ARG A 41 -0.03 -12.73 -19.14
C ARG A 41 1.03 -13.19 -20.14
N THR A 42 1.90 -12.29 -20.61
CA THR A 42 2.81 -12.56 -21.73
C THR A 42 4.26 -12.76 -21.32
N LEU A 43 4.67 -12.22 -20.16
CA LEU A 43 6.05 -12.24 -19.69
C LEU A 43 6.19 -13.09 -18.43
N THR A 44 7.36 -13.70 -18.26
CA THR A 44 7.77 -14.23 -16.96
C THR A 44 8.09 -13.09 -15.99
N LYS A 45 8.23 -13.44 -14.70
CA LYS A 45 8.63 -12.49 -13.67
C LYS A 45 9.95 -11.80 -13.99
N GLU A 46 10.96 -12.57 -14.40
CA GLU A 46 12.31 -12.10 -14.70
C GLU A 46 12.31 -11.18 -15.94
N GLU A 47 11.57 -11.56 -16.98
CA GLU A 47 11.43 -10.74 -18.19
C GLU A 47 10.77 -9.40 -17.87
N PHE A 48 9.73 -9.40 -17.03
CA PHE A 48 9.04 -8.18 -16.66
C PHE A 48 9.89 -7.31 -15.72
N GLU A 49 10.61 -7.91 -14.77
CA GLU A 49 11.59 -7.20 -13.94
C GLU A 49 12.66 -6.52 -14.81
N ALA A 50 13.25 -7.25 -15.77
CA ALA A 50 14.22 -6.69 -16.70
C ALA A 50 13.67 -5.54 -17.56
N GLU A 51 12.41 -5.62 -17.99
CA GLU A 51 11.76 -4.53 -18.75
C GLU A 51 11.63 -3.25 -17.92
N ILE A 52 11.31 -3.38 -16.62
CA ILE A 52 11.21 -2.25 -15.69
C ILE A 52 12.60 -1.67 -15.39
N GLU A 53 13.62 -2.52 -15.21
CA GLU A 53 14.98 -2.09 -14.88
C GLU A 53 15.67 -1.34 -16.02
N ASN A 54 15.49 -1.80 -17.25
CA ASN A 54 16.09 -1.16 -18.42
C ASN A 54 15.46 0.20 -18.76
N GLN A 55 14.44 0.66 -18.01
CA GLN A 55 13.68 1.90 -18.24
C GLN A 55 13.13 2.08 -19.67
N ASN A 56 13.14 1.02 -20.48
CA ASN A 56 12.60 1.01 -21.83
C ASN A 56 11.09 1.26 -21.82
N ASN A 57 10.43 0.85 -20.74
CA ASN A 57 9.01 1.05 -20.57
C ASN A 57 8.72 2.33 -19.76
N LYS A 58 8.34 3.38 -20.48
CA LYS A 58 8.00 4.68 -19.87
C LYS A 58 6.70 4.66 -19.05
N ASP A 59 5.88 3.61 -19.16
CA ASP A 59 4.60 3.50 -18.45
C ASP A 59 4.73 3.02 -17.01
N PHE A 60 5.79 2.27 -16.69
CA PHE A 60 6.02 1.65 -15.38
C PHE A 60 7.21 2.28 -14.69
N LEU A 61 6.99 2.82 -13.50
CA LEU A 61 8.05 3.34 -12.65
C LEU A 61 8.50 2.28 -11.65
N LYS A 62 9.81 2.07 -11.55
CA LYS A 62 10.42 1.22 -10.52
C LYS A 62 10.16 1.83 -9.14
N VAL A 63 9.77 0.99 -8.18
CA VAL A 63 9.61 1.39 -6.78
C VAL A 63 10.73 0.74 -5.98
N ASN A 64 11.54 1.57 -5.31
CA ASN A 64 12.58 1.10 -4.40
C ASN A 64 12.20 1.51 -2.98
N TYR A 65 12.22 0.56 -2.03
CA TYR A 65 12.09 0.89 -0.62
C TYR A 65 13.44 1.35 -0.11
N SER A 66 13.70 2.66 -0.06
CA SER A 66 14.79 3.17 0.75
C SER A 66 14.40 3.10 2.23
N GLU A 67 15.36 2.71 3.09
CA GLU A 67 15.19 2.66 4.55
C GLU A 67 15.14 4.06 5.20
N GLU A 68 15.24 5.12 4.41
CA GLU A 68 15.35 6.47 4.93
C GLU A 68 14.01 7.05 5.43
N LYS A 69 14.16 7.77 6.53
CA LYS A 69 13.12 8.23 7.45
C LYS A 69 12.13 9.15 6.75
N GLU A 70 10.88 9.10 7.21
CA GLU A 70 9.85 10.08 6.85
C GLU A 70 10.23 11.47 7.43
N GLU A 71 11.11 12.19 6.76
CA GLU A 71 11.24 13.62 7.00
C GLU A 71 10.07 14.35 6.32
N LYS A 72 9.32 15.10 7.12
CA LYS A 72 8.38 16.10 6.61
C LYS A 72 9.20 17.29 6.14
N VAL A 73 9.76 17.21 4.94
CA VAL A 73 10.36 18.38 4.30
C VAL A 73 9.27 19.07 3.48
N VAL A 74 8.96 20.32 3.84
CA VAL A 74 8.30 21.24 2.92
C VAL A 74 9.39 21.63 1.93
N ILE A 75 9.37 20.99 0.77
CA ILE A 75 10.43 21.14 -0.24
C ILE A 75 10.28 22.50 -0.92
N ASP A 76 11.25 23.36 -0.68
CA ASP A 76 11.62 24.40 -1.63
C ASP A 76 12.48 23.76 -2.72
N PHE A 77 11.89 23.55 -3.90
CA PHE A 77 12.57 22.89 -5.03
C PHE A 77 13.87 23.59 -5.43
N GLN A 78 14.02 24.90 -5.15
CA GLN A 78 15.25 25.63 -5.46
C GLN A 78 16.38 25.28 -4.50
N ASN A 79 16.09 25.07 -3.21
CA ASN A 79 17.11 24.77 -2.20
C ASN A 79 17.58 23.30 -2.23
N GLU A 80 16.73 22.35 -2.62
CA GLU A 80 17.13 20.93 -2.69
C GLU A 80 17.91 20.57 -3.96
N LEU A 81 17.65 21.24 -5.08
CA LEU A 81 18.21 20.85 -6.38
C LEU A 81 19.57 21.50 -6.69
N ASN A 82 20.02 22.44 -5.83
CA ASN A 82 21.30 23.15 -5.94
C ASN A 82 21.62 23.56 -7.38
N PHE A 83 20.73 24.33 -7.98
CA PHE A 83 20.90 24.77 -9.36
C PHE A 83 22.05 25.79 -9.47
N PRO A 84 22.99 25.62 -10.42
CA PRO A 84 23.98 26.65 -10.71
C PRO A 84 23.32 27.97 -11.09
N GLU A 85 23.98 29.06 -10.73
CA GLU A 85 23.55 30.42 -11.05
C GLU A 85 23.52 30.65 -12.57
N ILE A 86 22.48 31.32 -13.05
CA ILE A 86 22.27 31.59 -14.47
C ILE A 86 22.37 33.10 -14.71
N ILE A 87 23.03 33.51 -15.78
CA ILE A 87 23.08 34.91 -16.21
C ILE A 87 21.66 35.46 -16.38
N SER A 88 21.39 36.65 -15.83
CA SER A 88 20.11 37.31 -16.04
C SER A 88 19.92 37.70 -17.51
N GLU A 89 18.67 37.76 -17.96
CA GLU A 89 18.31 38.17 -19.32
C GLU A 89 18.84 39.57 -19.64
N THR A 90 18.79 40.48 -18.66
CA THR A 90 19.30 41.85 -18.78
C THR A 90 20.82 41.92 -18.91
N ASN A 91 21.56 41.00 -18.30
CA ASN A 91 23.02 40.94 -18.44
C ASN A 91 23.42 40.21 -19.71
N LEU A 92 22.66 39.20 -20.13
CA LEU A 92 22.82 38.53 -21.42
C LEU A 92 22.70 39.54 -22.57
N LEU A 93 21.68 40.41 -22.55
CA LEU A 93 21.45 41.44 -23.58
C LEU A 93 22.55 42.50 -23.69
N LYS A 94 23.45 42.61 -22.70
CA LYS A 94 24.59 43.55 -22.74
C LYS A 94 25.82 42.96 -23.43
N LEU A 95 25.79 41.67 -23.77
CA LEU A 95 26.89 40.99 -24.45
C LEU A 95 26.81 41.23 -25.95
N ASP A 96 27.96 41.47 -26.58
CA ASP A 96 28.04 41.78 -28.01
C ASP A 96 28.52 40.54 -28.80
N SER A 97 29.79 40.17 -28.69
CA SER A 97 30.36 39.03 -29.43
C SER A 97 29.96 37.66 -28.88
N ASP A 98 29.76 37.57 -27.56
CA ASP A 98 29.59 36.28 -26.86
C ASP A 98 28.11 35.93 -26.63
N PHE A 99 27.18 36.79 -27.07
CA PHE A 99 25.75 36.67 -26.83
C PHE A 99 25.22 35.29 -27.22
N ASP A 100 25.47 34.85 -28.45
CA ASP A 100 24.90 33.60 -28.96
C ASP A 100 25.48 32.37 -28.26
N ILE A 101 26.77 32.38 -27.93
CA ILE A 101 27.43 31.28 -27.22
C ILE A 101 26.88 31.17 -25.79
N ILE A 102 26.81 32.30 -25.07
CA ILE A 102 26.33 32.32 -23.69
C ILE A 102 24.83 31.99 -23.65
N LYS A 103 24.02 32.51 -24.58
CA LYS A 103 22.59 32.17 -24.71
C LYS A 103 22.38 30.67 -24.87
N GLU A 104 23.12 30.04 -25.78
CA GLU A 104 23.02 28.60 -26.03
C GLU A 104 23.43 27.77 -24.81
N ASN A 105 24.51 28.14 -24.13
CA ASN A 105 24.95 27.48 -22.91
C ASN A 105 23.93 27.65 -21.77
N THR A 106 23.34 28.84 -21.62
CA THR A 106 22.28 29.11 -20.67
C THR A 106 21.03 28.26 -20.95
N ILE A 107 20.62 28.13 -22.21
CA ILE A 107 19.51 27.26 -22.60
C ILE A 107 19.80 25.81 -22.22
N LYS A 108 21.00 25.29 -22.51
CA LYS A 108 21.41 23.94 -22.13
C LYS A 108 21.34 23.72 -20.61
N THR A 109 21.82 24.68 -19.83
CA THR A 109 21.73 24.64 -18.35
C THR A 109 20.28 24.64 -17.89
N LEU A 110 19.42 25.50 -18.45
CA LEU A 110 17.99 25.53 -18.14
C LEU A 110 17.29 24.22 -18.49
N VAL A 111 17.63 23.59 -19.62
CA VAL A 111 17.10 22.27 -19.99
C VAL A 111 17.49 21.20 -18.97
N ILE A 112 18.75 21.20 -18.49
CA ILE A 112 19.19 20.30 -17.41
C ILE A 112 18.38 20.56 -16.13
N HIS A 113 18.08 21.82 -15.81
CA HIS A 113 17.26 22.17 -14.65
C HIS A 113 15.83 21.63 -14.79
N LEU A 114 15.23 21.78 -15.98
CA LEU A 114 13.90 21.24 -16.28
C LEU A 114 13.85 19.71 -16.11
N ILE A 115 14.87 18.99 -16.60
CA ILE A 115 14.97 17.53 -16.43
C ILE A 115 15.03 17.17 -14.94
N LYS A 116 15.87 17.84 -14.14
CA LYS A 116 15.95 17.62 -12.69
C LYS A 116 14.61 17.88 -11.98
N VAL A 117 13.89 18.94 -12.35
CA VAL A 117 12.55 19.21 -11.80
C VAL A 117 11.58 18.10 -12.19
N TYR A 118 11.60 17.65 -13.44
CA TYR A 118 10.76 16.56 -13.93
C TYR A 118 11.02 15.25 -13.14
N ASP A 119 12.29 14.87 -12.96
CA ASP A 119 12.67 13.69 -12.20
C ASP A 119 12.21 13.78 -10.74
N LYS A 120 12.31 14.96 -10.12
CA LYS A 120 11.84 15.18 -8.74
C LYS A 120 10.32 15.06 -8.60
N ILE A 121 9.57 15.47 -9.62
CA ILE A 121 8.10 15.29 -9.66
C ILE A 121 7.76 13.79 -9.69
N LEU A 122 8.49 13.00 -10.49
CA LEU A 122 8.30 11.54 -10.56
C LEU A 122 8.72 10.85 -9.25
N GLU A 123 9.83 11.24 -8.65
CA GLU A 123 10.28 10.72 -7.35
C GLU A 123 9.20 10.93 -6.27
N LYS A 124 8.63 12.14 -6.20
CA LYS A 124 7.54 12.46 -5.26
C LYS A 124 6.29 11.61 -5.50
N HIS A 125 5.99 11.26 -6.74
CA HIS A 125 4.90 10.33 -7.05
C HIS A 125 5.20 8.93 -6.49
N ILE A 126 6.42 8.42 -6.70
CA ILE A 126 6.89 7.13 -6.18
C ILE A 126 6.85 7.12 -4.64
N GLU A 127 7.32 8.19 -3.98
CA GLU A 127 7.24 8.33 -2.52
C GLU A 127 5.80 8.28 -2.00
N THR A 128 4.88 8.93 -2.70
CA THR A 128 3.45 8.93 -2.34
C THR A 128 2.87 7.52 -2.42
N GLU A 129 3.25 6.76 -3.45
CA GLU A 129 2.88 5.36 -3.61
C GLU A 129 3.51 4.48 -2.52
N ILE A 130 4.78 4.66 -2.19
CA ILE A 130 5.44 3.95 -1.06
C ILE A 130 4.68 4.22 0.25
N ARG A 131 4.33 5.48 0.52
CA ARG A 131 3.50 5.84 1.69
C ARG A 131 2.13 5.16 1.65
N ARG A 132 1.48 5.08 0.48
CA ARG A 132 0.23 4.32 0.31
C ARG A 132 0.41 2.86 0.70
N ARG A 133 1.42 2.18 0.16
CA ARG A 133 1.76 0.77 0.44
C ARG A 133 2.08 0.53 1.93
N ARG A 134 2.80 1.46 2.58
CA ARG A 134 3.12 1.42 4.02
C ARG A 134 1.87 1.54 4.91
N LYS A 135 0.87 2.35 4.51
CA LYS A 135 -0.39 2.46 5.27
C LYS A 135 -1.08 1.11 5.46
N PHE A 136 -1.16 0.28 4.41
CA PHE A 136 -1.76 -1.06 4.50
C PHE A 136 -1.04 -1.96 5.52
N ARG A 137 0.30 -1.99 5.45
CA ARG A 137 1.16 -2.72 6.39
C ARG A 137 0.95 -2.24 7.83
N GLY A 138 0.78 -0.93 8.04
CA GLY A 138 0.46 -0.35 9.34
C GLY A 138 -0.82 -0.92 9.97
N TYR A 139 -1.89 -1.12 9.18
CA TYR A 139 -3.14 -1.73 9.68
C TYR A 139 -2.98 -3.21 10.04
N ILE A 140 -2.20 -3.98 9.28
CA ILE A 140 -1.88 -5.37 9.61
C ILE A 140 -1.01 -5.46 10.87
N ASN A 141 0.01 -4.61 10.99
CA ASN A 141 0.84 -4.56 12.20
C ASN A 141 0.01 -4.23 13.44
N PHE A 142 -0.92 -3.27 13.34
CA PHE A 142 -1.87 -2.98 14.41
C PHE A 142 -2.69 -4.22 14.79
N LEU A 143 -3.25 -4.93 13.80
CA LEU A 143 -4.01 -6.16 14.03
C LEU A 143 -3.17 -7.24 14.72
N MET A 144 -1.94 -7.46 14.28
CA MET A 144 -1.04 -8.47 14.85
C MET A 144 -0.70 -8.17 16.31
N ILE A 145 -0.39 -6.91 16.63
CA ILE A 145 -0.12 -6.46 18.01
C ILE A 145 -1.38 -6.64 18.86
N TYR A 146 -2.55 -6.25 18.35
CA TYR A 146 -3.82 -6.42 19.04
C TYR A 146 -4.11 -7.89 19.35
N GLN A 147 -3.94 -8.80 18.37
CA GLN A 147 -4.11 -10.24 18.58
C GLN A 147 -3.10 -10.81 19.58
N LYS A 148 -1.87 -10.26 19.65
CA LYS A 148 -0.88 -10.65 20.66
C LYS A 148 -1.34 -10.24 22.07
N ILE A 149 -1.87 -9.03 22.23
CA ILE A 149 -2.47 -8.57 23.50
C ILE A 149 -3.68 -9.44 23.88
N GLU A 150 -4.51 -9.84 22.92
CA GLU A 150 -5.64 -10.75 23.13
C GLU A 150 -5.18 -12.09 23.72
N VAL A 151 -4.06 -12.64 23.26
CA VAL A 151 -3.46 -13.85 23.85
C VAL A 151 -3.04 -13.61 25.30
N TYR A 152 -2.31 -12.53 25.58
CA TYR A 152 -1.87 -12.23 26.96
C TYR A 152 -3.05 -12.02 27.92
N CYS A 153 -4.12 -11.35 27.49
CA CYS A 153 -5.33 -11.18 28.32
C CYS A 153 -6.07 -12.51 28.55
N ASN A 154 -5.84 -13.51 27.70
CA ASN A 154 -6.44 -14.84 27.83
C ASN A 154 -5.61 -15.81 28.68
N LEU A 155 -4.34 -15.51 28.95
CA LEU A 155 -3.51 -16.33 29.84
C LEU A 155 -4.10 -16.32 31.25
N TYR A 156 -4.10 -17.49 31.90
CA TYR A 156 -4.68 -17.78 33.21
C TYR A 156 -6.18 -17.46 33.37
N LYS A 157 -6.87 -17.03 32.30
CA LYS A 157 -8.31 -16.68 32.27
C LYS A 157 -8.74 -15.72 33.39
N THR A 158 -7.84 -14.87 33.91
CA THR A 158 -8.14 -13.92 34.99
C THR A 158 -8.97 -12.76 34.44
N ARG A 159 -10.29 -12.86 34.58
CA ARG A 159 -11.26 -11.86 34.12
C ARG A 159 -12.28 -11.54 35.20
N ALA A 160 -12.61 -10.26 35.32
CA ALA A 160 -13.72 -9.85 36.17
C ALA A 160 -15.04 -10.43 35.65
N ARG A 161 -15.96 -10.77 36.55
CA ARG A 161 -17.26 -11.33 36.19
C ARG A 161 -18.02 -10.34 35.29
N GLY A 162 -18.48 -10.81 34.13
CA GLY A 162 -19.18 -9.99 33.13
C GLY A 162 -18.29 -9.25 32.13
N GLU A 163 -16.96 -9.33 32.26
CA GLU A 163 -16.03 -8.69 31.33
C GLU A 163 -15.68 -9.59 30.14
N THR A 164 -15.90 -9.11 28.92
CA THR A 164 -15.42 -9.80 27.71
C THR A 164 -13.93 -9.53 27.49
N ILE A 165 -13.21 -10.47 26.86
CA ILE A 165 -11.79 -10.31 26.52
C ILE A 165 -11.55 -9.04 25.71
N LYS A 166 -12.46 -8.77 24.77
CA LYS A 166 -12.42 -7.56 23.93
C LYS A 166 -12.50 -6.29 24.78
N ASN A 167 -13.41 -6.25 25.75
CA ASN A 167 -13.57 -5.09 26.63
C ASN A 167 -12.33 -4.91 27.53
N GLN A 168 -11.84 -5.99 28.13
CA GLN A 168 -10.63 -5.97 28.96
C GLN A 168 -9.41 -5.45 28.18
N MET A 169 -9.22 -5.94 26.96
CA MET A 169 -8.12 -5.52 26.10
C MET A 169 -8.26 -4.05 25.68
N ASN A 170 -9.44 -3.62 25.23
CA ASN A 170 -9.66 -2.22 24.85
C ASN A 170 -9.40 -1.28 26.03
N LYS A 171 -9.84 -1.66 27.24
CA LYS A 171 -9.56 -0.92 28.46
C LYS A 171 -8.06 -0.80 28.72
N LYS A 172 -7.32 -1.92 28.68
CA LYS A 172 -5.85 -1.94 28.86
C LYS A 172 -5.11 -1.10 27.82
N ILE A 173 -5.51 -1.19 26.54
CA ILE A 173 -4.89 -0.40 25.47
C ILE A 173 -5.09 1.10 25.74
N ILE A 174 -6.32 1.51 26.09
CA ILE A 174 -6.63 2.92 26.39
C ILE A 174 -5.85 3.38 27.63
N GLU A 175 -5.89 2.60 28.72
CA GLU A 175 -5.21 2.87 29.98
C GLU A 175 -3.69 3.07 29.80
N TYR A 176 -3.03 2.16 29.06
CA TYR A 176 -1.58 2.21 28.85
C TYR A 176 -1.12 3.10 27.70
N SER A 177 -2.04 3.63 26.88
CA SER A 177 -1.67 4.50 25.76
C SER A 177 -1.24 5.91 26.20
N SER A 178 -1.32 6.23 27.50
CA SER A 178 -0.91 7.50 28.16
C SER A 178 -1.43 8.79 27.50
N SER A 179 -2.30 8.67 26.50
CA SER A 179 -2.76 9.74 25.63
C SER A 179 -4.17 9.42 25.18
N SER A 180 -5.04 10.42 25.10
CA SER A 180 -6.41 10.32 24.56
C SER A 180 -6.45 10.03 23.05
N LYS A 181 -5.37 9.50 22.46
CA LYS A 181 -5.20 9.26 21.02
C LYS A 181 -6.14 8.21 20.46
N PHE A 182 -6.62 7.26 21.28
CA PHE A 182 -7.46 6.17 20.83
C PHE A 182 -8.82 6.18 21.52
N LYS A 183 -9.90 6.29 20.74
CA LYS A 183 -11.24 5.91 21.20
C LYS A 183 -11.47 4.43 20.88
N THR A 184 -12.35 3.77 21.64
CA THR A 184 -12.78 2.38 21.39
C THR A 184 -13.27 2.16 19.96
N GLN A 185 -13.89 3.18 19.37
CA GLN A 185 -14.34 3.17 17.98
C GLN A 185 -13.16 3.12 17.00
N ASP A 186 -12.09 3.88 17.24
CA ASP A 186 -10.89 3.89 16.39
C ASP A 186 -10.22 2.52 16.40
N ILE A 187 -10.04 1.92 17.58
CA ILE A 187 -9.51 0.56 17.74
C ILE A 187 -10.33 -0.43 16.91
N SER A 188 -11.66 -0.35 16.99
CA SER A 188 -12.57 -1.23 16.25
C SER A 188 -12.45 -1.05 14.72
N ILE A 189 -12.30 0.19 14.24
CA ILE A 189 -12.09 0.48 12.81
C ILE A 189 -10.75 -0.09 12.34
N PHE A 190 -9.69 0.09 13.11
CA PHE A 190 -8.35 -0.42 12.76
C PHE A 190 -8.33 -1.95 12.68
N ILE A 191 -8.92 -2.65 13.66
CA ILE A 191 -9.02 -4.11 13.65
C ILE A 191 -9.84 -4.59 12.46
N LYS A 192 -11.02 -3.99 12.21
CA LYS A 192 -11.89 -4.35 11.08
C LYS A 192 -11.15 -4.17 9.75
N THR A 193 -10.46 -3.04 9.59
CA THR A 193 -9.68 -2.72 8.39
C THR A 193 -8.53 -3.71 8.22
N GLY A 194 -7.75 -3.96 9.27
CA GLY A 194 -6.68 -4.96 9.26
C GLY A 194 -7.17 -6.34 8.86
N LYS A 195 -8.25 -6.85 9.47
CA LYS A 195 -8.82 -8.17 9.14
C LYS A 195 -9.23 -8.27 7.67
N ARG A 196 -9.77 -7.20 7.10
CA ARG A 196 -10.14 -7.17 5.68
C ARG A 196 -8.89 -7.24 4.79
N ILE A 197 -7.88 -6.41 5.08
CA ILE A 197 -6.61 -6.44 4.36
C ILE A 197 -5.96 -7.82 4.45
N GLU A 198 -5.97 -8.44 5.64
CA GLU A 198 -5.40 -9.76 5.90
C GLU A 198 -6.07 -10.84 5.04
N LYS A 199 -7.39 -10.78 4.91
CA LYS A 199 -8.16 -11.70 4.05
C LYS A 199 -7.88 -11.50 2.56
N LEU A 200 -7.60 -10.27 2.12
CA LEU A 200 -7.23 -10.03 0.73
C LEU A 200 -5.84 -10.59 0.42
N ILE A 201 -4.84 -10.30 1.27
CA ILE A 201 -3.47 -10.81 1.06
C ILE A 201 -3.40 -12.33 1.21
N SER A 202 -4.29 -12.96 1.98
CA SER A 202 -4.34 -14.42 2.06
C SER A 202 -4.71 -15.10 0.73
N LEU A 203 -5.31 -14.38 -0.23
CA LEU A 203 -5.58 -14.91 -1.57
C LEU A 203 -4.31 -15.05 -2.43
N SER A 204 -3.25 -14.33 -2.08
CA SER A 204 -1.96 -14.33 -2.78
C SER A 204 -0.84 -14.87 -1.89
N ASN A 205 -1.10 -15.95 -1.13
CA ASN A 205 -0.12 -16.56 -0.22
C ASN A 205 0.53 -15.58 0.78
N ARG A 206 -0.22 -14.54 1.19
CA ARG A 206 0.23 -13.45 2.07
C ARG A 206 1.28 -12.52 1.45
N GLU A 207 1.44 -12.56 0.14
CA GLU A 207 2.28 -11.61 -0.58
C GLU A 207 1.55 -10.28 -0.83
N TRP A 208 2.28 -9.18 -0.68
CA TRP A 208 1.71 -7.82 -0.78
C TRP A 208 1.43 -7.38 -2.22
N GLY A 209 1.88 -8.15 -3.21
CA GLY A 209 1.75 -7.83 -4.62
C GLY A 209 0.32 -7.48 -5.05
N ILE A 210 -0.69 -8.14 -4.46
CA ILE A 210 -2.12 -7.91 -4.76
C ILE A 210 -2.58 -6.48 -4.41
N ILE A 211 -1.94 -5.86 -3.43
CA ILE A 211 -2.20 -4.48 -3.00
C ILE A 211 -1.25 -3.51 -3.68
N ASP A 212 0.03 -3.86 -3.75
CA ASP A 212 1.10 -2.98 -4.21
C ASP A 212 1.02 -2.71 -5.71
N ALA A 213 0.56 -3.68 -6.51
CA ALA A 213 0.42 -3.54 -7.95
C ALA A 213 -0.83 -2.73 -8.38
N PHE A 214 -1.76 -2.44 -7.46
CA PHE A 214 -3.04 -1.78 -7.77
C PHE A 214 -3.14 -0.41 -7.08
N PRO A 215 -2.76 0.70 -7.76
CA PRO A 215 -2.73 2.02 -7.15
C PRO A 215 -4.12 2.59 -6.83
N ASN A 216 -5.19 2.10 -7.48
CA ASN A 216 -6.57 2.46 -7.15
C ASN A 216 -7.14 1.73 -5.93
N LEU A 217 -6.41 0.79 -5.35
CA LEU A 217 -6.82 0.14 -4.11
C LEU A 217 -6.52 1.10 -2.95
N ASP A 218 -7.55 1.83 -2.53
CA ASP A 218 -7.45 2.81 -1.46
C ASP A 218 -7.80 2.22 -0.09
N ILE A 219 -7.14 2.71 0.95
CA ILE A 219 -7.36 2.23 2.32
C ILE A 219 -8.80 2.44 2.81
N ASN A 220 -9.47 3.48 2.33
CA ASN A 220 -10.85 3.80 2.72
C ASN A 220 -11.84 2.74 2.23
N PHE A 221 -11.52 2.01 1.17
CA PHE A 221 -12.31 0.85 0.75
C PHE A 221 -12.44 -0.18 1.89
N PHE A 222 -11.36 -0.40 2.64
CA PHE A 222 -11.33 -1.35 3.76
C PHE A 222 -11.96 -0.78 5.03
N LYS A 223 -11.88 0.55 5.22
CA LYS A 223 -12.57 1.26 6.31
C LYS A 223 -14.08 1.35 6.13
N SER A 224 -14.57 1.15 4.91
CA SER A 224 -15.96 1.35 4.53
C SER A 224 -16.99 0.67 5.45
N THR A 225 -18.17 1.27 5.51
CA THR A 225 -19.36 0.76 6.21
C THR A 225 -19.99 -0.44 5.53
N THR A 226 -19.46 -0.89 4.38
CA THR A 226 -19.87 -2.13 3.70
C THR A 226 -20.01 -3.26 4.72
N SER A 227 -21.06 -4.07 4.58
CA SER A 227 -21.30 -5.19 5.49
C SER A 227 -20.20 -6.25 5.36
N ASN A 228 -20.01 -7.08 6.39
CA ASN A 228 -19.02 -8.16 6.31
C ASN A 228 -19.41 -9.18 5.23
N ALA A 229 -20.70 -9.50 5.08
CA ALA A 229 -21.19 -10.40 4.01
C ALA A 229 -20.88 -9.86 2.61
N ALA A 230 -21.14 -8.57 2.35
CA ALA A 230 -20.82 -7.97 1.05
C ALA A 230 -19.31 -7.94 0.77
N TYR A 231 -18.49 -7.79 1.82
CA TYR A 231 -17.04 -7.91 1.70
C TYR A 231 -16.60 -9.34 1.36
N GLU A 232 -17.23 -10.36 1.94
CA GLU A 232 -16.95 -11.77 1.60
C GLU A 232 -17.36 -12.09 0.15
N VAL A 233 -18.49 -11.56 -0.34
CA VAL A 233 -18.87 -11.69 -1.78
C VAL A 233 -17.81 -11.06 -2.67
N TRP A 234 -17.34 -9.86 -2.33
CA TRP A 234 -16.28 -9.17 -3.08
C TRP A 234 -14.97 -9.96 -3.09
N LEU A 235 -14.58 -10.54 -1.95
CA LEU A 235 -13.39 -11.40 -1.87
C LEU A 235 -13.55 -12.68 -2.71
N LYS A 236 -14.70 -13.35 -2.66
CA LYS A 236 -14.93 -14.56 -3.45
C LYS A 236 -14.96 -14.30 -4.94
N LEU A 237 -15.47 -13.13 -5.36
CA LEU A 237 -15.35 -12.70 -6.76
C LEU A 237 -13.88 -12.54 -7.19
N ILE A 238 -13.00 -12.12 -6.29
CA ILE A 238 -11.56 -12.02 -6.59
C ILE A 238 -10.93 -13.42 -6.66
N GLU A 239 -11.23 -14.27 -5.68
CA GLU A 239 -10.67 -15.62 -5.58
C GLU A 239 -11.12 -16.51 -6.74
N THR A 240 -12.40 -16.48 -7.09
CA THR A 240 -13.01 -17.45 -8.02
C THR A 240 -13.37 -16.88 -9.38
N GLY A 241 -13.47 -15.55 -9.51
CA GLY A 241 -13.96 -14.89 -10.72
C GLY A 241 -15.50 -14.90 -10.86
N PHE A 242 -16.22 -15.62 -10.00
CA PHE A 242 -17.67 -15.76 -10.04
C PHE A 242 -18.39 -14.82 -9.06
N ILE A 243 -19.57 -14.37 -9.45
CA ILE A 243 -20.43 -13.53 -8.60
C ILE A 243 -21.27 -14.43 -7.72
N MET A 244 -21.24 -14.16 -6.42
CA MET A 244 -22.06 -14.84 -5.41
C MET A 244 -23.23 -13.97 -4.96
N THR A 245 -24.28 -14.59 -4.43
CA THR A 245 -25.43 -13.90 -3.86
C THR A 245 -25.12 -13.36 -2.47
N LYS A 246 -26.00 -12.50 -1.96
CA LYS A 246 -25.87 -11.92 -0.62
C LYS A 246 -26.04 -12.98 0.47
N GLU A 247 -26.93 -13.94 0.25
CA GLU A 247 -27.22 -15.04 1.15
C GLU A 247 -26.00 -15.95 1.30
N GLU A 248 -25.37 -16.30 0.17
CA GLU A 248 -24.12 -17.08 0.18
C GLU A 248 -22.99 -16.34 0.92
N GLY A 249 -22.87 -15.02 0.69
CA GLY A 249 -21.94 -14.17 1.42
C GLY A 249 -22.17 -14.17 2.94
N GLN A 250 -23.43 -14.20 3.37
CA GLN A 250 -23.77 -14.29 4.80
C GLN A 250 -23.39 -15.65 5.39
N THR A 251 -23.61 -16.73 4.65
CA THR A 251 -23.21 -18.09 5.04
C THR A 251 -21.70 -18.19 5.22
N ILE A 252 -20.91 -17.66 4.27
CA ILE A 252 -19.45 -17.63 4.35
C ILE A 252 -18.99 -16.85 5.57
N TYR A 253 -19.57 -15.67 5.80
CA TYR A 253 -19.21 -14.85 6.96
C TYR A 253 -19.47 -15.59 8.29
N ASN A 254 -20.62 -16.25 8.42
CA ASN A 254 -20.96 -17.00 9.62
C ASN A 254 -19.99 -18.16 9.85
N TYR A 255 -19.66 -18.91 8.80
CA TYR A 255 -18.68 -20.00 8.86
C TYR A 255 -17.30 -19.51 9.30
N LYS A 256 -16.77 -18.47 8.64
CA LYS A 256 -15.47 -17.88 8.99
C LYS A 256 -15.42 -17.34 10.42
N LYS A 257 -16.53 -16.81 10.93
CA LYS A 257 -16.62 -16.35 12.32
C LYS A 257 -16.46 -17.51 13.31
N ILE A 258 -17.02 -18.68 13.00
CA ILE A 258 -16.88 -19.89 13.82
C ILE A 258 -15.43 -20.40 13.75
N GLU A 259 -14.86 -20.47 12.54
CA GLU A 259 -13.48 -20.87 12.31
C GLU A 259 -12.47 -19.96 13.05
N GLU A 260 -12.66 -18.63 13.00
CA GLU A 260 -11.83 -17.67 13.74
C GLU A 260 -11.86 -17.94 15.25
N ASN A 261 -13.01 -18.33 15.81
CA ASN A 261 -13.12 -18.66 17.23
C ASN A 261 -12.39 -19.96 17.57
N HIS A 262 -12.55 -21.01 16.75
CA HIS A 262 -11.82 -22.27 16.95
C HIS A 262 -10.30 -22.07 16.85
N LEU A 263 -9.82 -21.28 15.90
CA LEU A 263 -8.39 -20.99 15.74
C LEU A 263 -7.82 -20.27 16.99
N ARG A 264 -8.59 -19.36 17.58
CA ARG A 264 -8.21 -18.67 18.83
C ARG A 264 -8.08 -19.65 19.99
N GLU A 265 -9.05 -20.54 20.15
CA GLU A 265 -9.03 -21.57 21.20
C GLU A 265 -7.85 -22.53 21.01
N TYR A 266 -7.65 -23.02 19.78
CA TYR A 266 -6.54 -23.90 19.43
C TYR A 266 -5.18 -23.25 19.71
N LYS A 267 -5.00 -21.97 19.34
CA LYS A 267 -3.77 -21.22 19.62
C LYS A 267 -3.47 -21.13 21.11
N LEU A 268 -4.49 -20.87 21.94
CA LEU A 268 -4.34 -20.82 23.39
C LEU A 268 -4.00 -22.20 23.97
N GLN A 269 -4.68 -23.25 23.53
CA GLN A 269 -4.38 -24.62 23.98
C GLN A 269 -2.95 -25.04 23.65
N THR A 270 -2.47 -24.68 22.45
CA THR A 270 -1.10 -24.98 22.02
C THR A 270 -0.06 -24.32 22.93
N ILE A 271 -0.29 -23.06 23.33
CA ILE A 271 0.58 -22.34 24.27
C ILE A 271 0.63 -23.02 25.65
N TYR A 272 -0.50 -23.53 26.14
CA TYR A 272 -0.51 -24.24 27.42
C TYR A 272 0.15 -25.63 27.33
N LYS A 273 0.08 -26.29 26.18
CA LYS A 273 0.72 -27.60 25.95
C LYS A 273 2.23 -27.52 25.74
N SER A 274 2.79 -26.33 25.51
CA SER A 274 4.24 -26.12 25.34
C SER A 274 4.99 -25.91 26.65
N ILE A 275 4.31 -26.03 27.79
CA ILE A 275 4.86 -25.99 29.16
C ILE A 275 4.87 -27.42 29.69
#